data_AF-A0A2N2TQR8-F1
#
_entry.id   AF-A0A2N2TQR8-F1
#
_cell.length_a   1.000
_cell.length_b   1.000
_cell.length_c   1.000
_cell.angle_alpha   90.00
_cell.angle_beta   90.00
_cell.angle_gamma   90.00
#
_symmetry.space_group_name_H-M   'P 1'
#
loop_
_entity.id
_entity.type
_entity.pdbx_description
1 polymer ?
#
loop_
_entity_poly.entity_id
_entity_poly.type
_entity_poly.pdbx_seq_one_letter_code
_entity_poly.pdbx_strand_id
1 'polypeptide(L)'
;MNPLALYESMSVLSAQMAEAAAACDWDKLTRLEKDCAGLASALKACDEPVRLSDAERARKGDLIRRILADDAQVRRHAEPWMEQVKQFLGGGTRARTMRRAYGVQQ
;
A
#
# COMPACT_ATOMS: atom_id res chain seq x y z
N MET A 1 -14.99 -6.62 19.61
CA MET A 1 -14.79 -5.35 18.88
C MET A 1 -15.81 -5.30 17.75
N ASN A 2 -16.51 -4.18 17.54
CA ASN A 2 -17.47 -4.09 16.43
C ASN A 2 -16.70 -4.13 15.09
N PRO A 3 -17.00 -5.05 14.16
CA PRO A 3 -16.30 -5.14 12.88
C PRO A 3 -16.37 -3.84 12.07
N LEU A 4 -17.45 -3.05 12.21
CA LEU A 4 -17.56 -1.76 11.53
C LEU A 4 -16.50 -0.75 12.01
N ALA A 5 -16.16 -0.77 13.30
CA ALA A 5 -15.11 0.09 13.85
C ALA A 5 -13.71 -0.25 13.31
N LEU A 6 -13.49 -1.54 12.95
CA LEU A 6 -12.26 -1.95 12.26
C LEU A 6 -12.18 -1.37 10.85
N TYR A 7 -13.28 -1.43 10.08
CA TYR A 7 -13.33 -0.80 8.75
C TYR A 7 -13.17 0.72 8.81
N GLU A 8 -13.73 1.39 9.82
CA GLU A 8 -13.52 2.82 10.04
C GLU A 8 -12.05 3.14 10.30
N SER A 9 -11.41 2.38 11.20
CA SER A 9 -10.00 2.53 11.53
C SER A 9 -9.11 2.29 10.29
N MET A 10 -9.41 1.25 9.50
CA MET A 10 -8.70 0.97 8.25
C MET A 10 -8.89 2.10 7.23
N SER A 11 -10.09 2.68 7.11
CA SER A 11 -10.33 3.82 6.22
C SER A 11 -9.57 5.09 6.64
N VAL A 12 -9.34 5.29 7.94
CA VAL A 12 -8.50 6.40 8.42
C VAL A 12 -7.04 6.15 8.09
N LEU A 13 -6.55 4.92 8.30
CA LEU A 13 -5.17 4.56 7.97
C LEU A 13 -4.90 4.64 6.46
N SER A 14 -5.82 4.15 5.61
CA SER A 14 -5.67 4.22 4.15
C SER A 14 -5.53 5.66 3.66
N ALA A 15 -6.34 6.58 4.20
CA ALA A 15 -6.24 8.00 3.89
C ALA A 15 -4.88 8.59 4.31
N GLN A 16 -4.38 8.25 5.52
CA GLN A 16 -3.05 8.69 5.97
C GLN A 16 -1.91 8.11 5.12
N MET A 17 -2.06 6.87 4.62
CA MET A 17 -1.12 6.27 3.69
C MET A 17 -1.09 7.03 2.36
N ALA A 18 -2.27 7.39 1.83
CA ALA A 18 -2.37 8.18 0.61
C ALA A 18 -1.72 9.56 0.75
N GLU A 19 -1.90 10.23 1.89
CA GLU A 19 -1.23 11.50 2.22
C GLU A 19 0.29 11.33 2.33
N ALA A 20 0.77 10.29 3.03
CA ALA A 20 2.19 10.01 3.16
C ALA A 20 2.86 9.72 1.81
N ALA A 21 2.19 8.95 0.94
CA ALA A 21 2.66 8.65 -0.40
C ALA A 21 2.71 9.91 -1.29
N ALA A 22 1.71 10.79 -1.18
CA ALA A 22 1.72 12.08 -1.89
C ALA A 22 2.83 13.02 -1.42
N ALA A 23 3.21 12.95 -0.14
CA ALA A 23 4.30 13.71 0.46
C ALA A 23 5.69 13.04 0.27
N CYS A 24 5.77 11.87 -0.37
CA CYS A 24 6.97 11.05 -0.47
C CYS A 24 7.58 10.67 0.90
N ASP A 25 6.77 10.61 1.96
CA ASP A 25 7.18 10.21 3.31
C ASP A 25 7.13 8.68 3.43
N TRP A 26 8.15 8.02 2.86
CA TRP A 26 8.23 6.56 2.78
C TRP A 26 8.39 5.90 4.16
N ASP A 27 9.02 6.57 5.12
CA ASP A 27 9.17 6.07 6.48
C ASP A 27 7.81 6.02 7.18
N LYS A 28 7.02 7.09 7.07
CA LYS A 28 5.64 7.10 7.60
C LYS A 28 4.75 6.09 6.87
N LEU A 29 4.85 6.00 5.54
CA LEU A 29 4.07 5.05 4.76
C LEU A 29 4.32 3.61 5.22
N THR A 30 5.58 3.23 5.45
CA THR A 30 5.97 1.88 5.91
C THR A 30 5.46 1.57 7.32
N ARG A 31 5.37 2.58 8.20
CA ARG A 31 4.78 2.40 9.55
C ARG A 31 3.28 2.19 9.46
N LEU A 32 2.59 3.01 8.69
CA LEU A 32 1.14 2.93 8.50
C LEU A 32 0.72 1.60 7.83
N GLU A 33 1.53 1.09 6.89
CA GLU A 33 1.30 -0.23 6.28
C GLU A 33 1.28 -1.35 7.33
N LYS A 34 2.21 -1.34 8.29
CA LYS A 34 2.25 -2.33 9.37
C LYS A 34 1.01 -2.26 10.26
N ASP A 35 0.57 -1.06 10.59
CA ASP A 35 -0.65 -0.86 11.39
C ASP A 35 -1.89 -1.36 10.63
N CYS A 36 -2.00 -1.05 9.34
CA CYS A 36 -3.09 -1.52 8.48
C CYS A 36 -3.09 -3.05 8.35
N ALA A 37 -1.93 -3.68 8.19
CA ALA A 37 -1.77 -5.14 8.16
C ALA A 37 -2.19 -5.80 9.48
N GLY A 38 -1.91 -5.15 10.61
CA GLY A 38 -2.36 -5.56 11.94
C GLY A 38 -3.90 -5.57 12.05
N LEU A 39 -4.55 -4.48 11.63
CA LEU A 39 -6.02 -4.39 11.62
C LEU A 39 -6.66 -5.41 10.67
N ALA A 40 -6.09 -5.61 9.48
CA ALA A 40 -6.58 -6.61 8.53
C ALA A 40 -6.47 -8.03 9.08
N SER A 41 -5.41 -8.32 9.83
CA SER A 41 -5.22 -9.62 10.50
C SER A 41 -6.23 -9.82 11.63
N ALA A 42 -6.48 -8.79 12.45
CA ALA A 42 -7.49 -8.83 13.50
C ALA A 42 -8.90 -9.03 12.92
N LEU A 43 -9.20 -8.39 11.79
CA LEU A 43 -10.46 -8.54 11.08
C LEU A 43 -10.64 -9.97 10.54
N LYS A 44 -9.59 -10.58 9.99
CA LYS A 44 -9.62 -11.99 9.53
C LYS A 44 -9.79 -12.98 10.70
N ALA A 45 -9.22 -12.68 11.86
CA ALA A 45 -9.36 -13.52 13.05
C ALA A 45 -10.77 -13.43 13.68
N CYS A 46 -11.51 -12.35 13.39
CA CYS A 46 -12.91 -12.22 13.76
C CYS A 46 -13.79 -12.99 12.74
N ASP A 47 -13.79 -14.32 12.83
CA ASP A 47 -14.51 -15.23 11.92
C ASP A 47 -16.02 -15.36 12.25
N GLU A 48 -16.49 -14.65 13.27
CA GLU A 48 -17.89 -14.69 13.67
C GLU A 48 -18.75 -13.92 12.67
N PRO A 49 -19.80 -14.52 12.08
CA PRO A 49 -20.75 -13.82 11.23
C PRO A 49 -21.57 -12.82 12.07
N VAL A 50 -21.01 -11.63 12.28
CA VAL A 50 -21.70 -10.54 12.96
C VAL A 50 -22.89 -10.14 12.09
N ARG A 51 -24.10 -10.24 12.66
CA ARG A 51 -25.32 -9.77 12.01
C ARG A 51 -25.31 -8.24 11.96
N LEU A 52 -24.83 -7.71 10.85
CA LEU A 52 -24.96 -6.31 10.50
C LEU A 52 -26.38 -6.03 10.00
N SER A 53 -26.98 -4.94 10.51
CA SER A 53 -28.16 -4.32 9.93
C SER A 53 -27.89 -3.85 8.50
N ASP A 54 -28.93 -3.59 7.73
CA ASP A 54 -28.77 -3.14 6.34
C ASP A 54 -28.03 -1.79 6.25
N ALA A 55 -28.27 -0.89 7.21
CA ALA A 55 -27.54 0.37 7.32
C ALA A 55 -26.04 0.16 7.57
N GLU A 56 -25.67 -0.78 8.45
CA GLU A 56 -24.27 -1.10 8.72
C GLU A 56 -23.59 -1.81 7.54
N ARG A 57 -24.33 -2.64 6.78
CA ARG A 57 -23.82 -3.24 5.54
C ARG A 57 -23.53 -2.20 4.48
N ALA A 58 -24.44 -1.23 4.29
CA ALA A 58 -24.24 -0.13 3.37
C ALA A 58 -22.99 0.68 3.76
N ARG A 59 -22.88 1.04 5.05
CA ARG A 59 -21.73 1.77 5.59
C ARG A 59 -20.41 1.02 5.46
N LYS A 60 -20.40 -0.29 5.70
CA LYS A 60 -19.25 -1.16 5.43
C LYS A 60 -18.84 -1.11 3.96
N GLY A 61 -19.81 -1.16 3.04
CA GLY A 61 -19.56 -1.05 1.61
C GLY A 61 -18.94 0.29 1.20
N ASP A 62 -19.40 1.40 1.77
CA ASP A 62 -18.81 2.74 1.57
C ASP A 62 -17.36 2.80 2.06
N LEU A 63 -17.08 2.26 3.25
CA LEU A 63 -15.74 2.22 3.82
C LEU A 63 -14.78 1.40 2.95
N ILE A 64 -15.19 0.22 2.48
CA ILE A 64 -14.37 -0.61 1.58
C ILE A 64 -14.04 0.15 0.28
N ARG A 65 -15.03 0.82 -0.32
CA ARG A 65 -14.80 1.63 -1.53
C ARG A 65 -13.80 2.75 -1.29
N ARG A 66 -13.85 3.40 -0.12
CA ARG A 66 -12.90 4.45 0.25
C ARG A 66 -11.48 3.92 0.44
N ILE A 67 -11.32 2.82 1.17
CA ILE A 67 -10.02 2.14 1.35
C ILE A 67 -9.40 1.79 0.00
N LEU A 68 -10.18 1.20 -0.92
CA LEU A 68 -9.68 0.84 -2.25
C LEU A 68 -9.28 2.07 -3.10
N ALA A 69 -9.98 3.19 -2.96
CA ALA A 69 -9.63 4.43 -3.65
C ALA A 69 -8.32 5.03 -3.11
N ASP A 70 -8.15 5.04 -1.79
CA ASP A 70 -6.92 5.50 -1.14
C ASP A 70 -5.72 4.61 -1.52
N ASP A 71 -5.90 3.28 -1.53
CA ASP A 71 -4.88 2.32 -1.97
C ASP A 71 -4.45 2.54 -3.43
N ALA A 72 -5.40 2.91 -4.30
CA ALA A 72 -5.10 3.26 -5.68
C ALA A 72 -4.28 4.56 -5.76
N GLN A 73 -4.55 5.54 -4.90
CA GLN A 73 -3.74 6.76 -4.80
C GLN A 73 -2.32 6.45 -4.32
N VAL A 74 -2.15 5.62 -3.29
CA VAL A 74 -0.83 5.18 -2.82
C VAL A 74 -0.02 4.57 -3.98
N ARG A 75 -0.62 3.64 -4.73
CA ARG A 75 0.04 2.99 -5.88
C ARG A 75 0.44 3.99 -6.97
N ARG A 76 -0.41 4.97 -7.28
CA ARG A 76 -0.09 6.02 -8.27
C ARG A 76 1.16 6.82 -7.92
N HIS A 77 1.47 6.98 -6.63
CA HIS A 77 2.69 7.67 -6.18
C HIS A 77 3.88 6.72 -6.06
N ALA A 78 3.68 5.48 -5.60
CA ALA A 78 4.76 4.53 -5.35
C ALA A 78 5.26 3.79 -6.61
N GLU A 79 4.36 3.40 -7.52
CA GLU A 79 4.71 2.59 -8.70
C GLU A 79 5.67 3.29 -9.68
N PRO A 80 5.51 4.59 -10.02
CA PRO A 80 6.43 5.26 -10.92
C PRO A 80 7.86 5.33 -10.37
N TRP A 81 8.01 5.59 -9.07
CA TRP A 81 9.32 5.65 -8.43
C TRP A 81 10.00 4.26 -8.41
N MET A 82 9.25 3.19 -8.09
CA MET A 82 9.78 1.83 -8.17
C MET A 82 10.25 1.46 -9.57
N GLU A 83 9.54 1.88 -10.61
CA GLU A 83 9.95 1.62 -11.99
C GLU A 83 11.24 2.36 -12.36
N GLN A 84 11.41 3.61 -11.91
CA GLN A 84 12.66 4.36 -12.08
C GLN A 84 13.84 3.69 -11.36
N VAL A 85 13.63 3.20 -10.13
CA VAL A 85 14.67 2.47 -9.38
C VAL A 85 15.06 1.17 -10.09
N LYS A 86 14.09 0.40 -10.59
CA LYS A 86 14.35 -0.82 -11.39
C LYS A 86 15.15 -0.49 -12.64
N GLN A 87 14.82 0.58 -13.36
CA GLN A 87 15.56 1.02 -14.54
C GLN A 87 16.99 1.45 -14.20
N PHE A 88 17.20 2.17 -13.10
CA PHE A 88 18.53 2.57 -12.65
C PHE A 88 19.40 1.36 -12.27
N LEU A 89 18.86 0.45 -11.47
CA LEU A 89 19.57 -0.78 -11.05
C LEU A 89 19.79 -1.76 -12.22
N GLY A 90 18.81 -1.90 -13.12
CA GLY A 90 18.87 -2.74 -14.31
C GLY A 90 19.79 -2.17 -15.40
N GLY A 91 19.79 -0.85 -15.59
CA GLY A 91 20.68 -0.11 -16.48
C GLY A 91 22.14 -0.22 -16.04
N GLY A 92 22.42 -0.18 -14.74
CA GLY A 92 23.76 -0.43 -14.19
C GLY A 92 24.27 -1.85 -14.48
N THR A 93 23.37 -2.84 -14.52
CA THR A 93 23.74 -4.23 -14.87
C THR A 93 24.07 -4.35 -16.36
N ARG A 94 23.27 -3.73 -17.24
CA ARG A 94 23.56 -3.67 -18.69
C ARG A 94 24.87 -2.96 -18.99
N ALA A 95 25.14 -1.83 -18.33
CA ALA A 95 26.40 -1.08 -18.49
C ALA A 95 27.63 -1.89 -18.02
N ARG A 96 27.51 -2.65 -16.91
CA ARG A 96 28.58 -3.55 -16.45
C ARG A 96 28.81 -4.74 -17.39
N THR A 97 27.74 -5.33 -17.93
CA THR A 97 27.85 -6.42 -18.91
C THR A 97 28.49 -5.94 -20.21
N MET A 98 28.09 -4.76 -20.71
CA MET A 98 28.74 -4.15 -21.87
C MET A 98 30.21 -3.82 -21.60
N ARG A 99 30.55 -3.23 -20.44
CA ARG A 99 31.95 -2.92 -20.08
C ARG A 99 32.82 -4.17 -19.92
N ARG A 100 32.24 -5.31 -19.51
CA ARG A 100 32.92 -6.62 -19.49
C ARG A 100 33.07 -7.23 -20.89
N ALA A 101 32.06 -7.10 -21.74
CA ALA A 101 32.08 -7.62 -23.11
C ALA A 101 33.00 -6.80 -24.03
N TYR A 102 33.11 -5.49 -23.79
CA TYR A 102 34.00 -4.56 -24.48
C TYR A 102 35.21 -4.19 -23.62
N GLY A 103 35.70 -5.12 -22.79
CA GLY A 103 36.89 -4.89 -21.96
C GLY A 103 38.09 -4.45 -22.81
N VAL A 104 38.28 -3.14 -22.90
CA VAL A 104 39.51 -2.49 -23.37
C VAL A 104 40.60 -2.88 -22.38
N GLN A 105 41.48 -3.77 -22.83
CA GLN A 105 42.80 -3.97 -22.25
C GLN A 105 43.59 -2.67 -22.44
N GLN A 106 44.06 -2.10 -21.34
CA GLN A 106 45.31 -1.37 -21.32
C GLN A 106 46.19 -2.00 -20.25
#